data_AF-A0A1S6FNW6-F1
#
_entry.id   AF-A0A1S6FNW6-F1
#
_cell.length_a   1.000
_cell.length_b   1.000
_cell.length_c   1.000
_cell.angle_alpha   90.00
_cell.angle_beta   90.00
_cell.angle_gamma   90.00
#
_symmetry.space_group_name_H-M   'P 1'
#
loop_
_entity.id
_entity.type
_entity.pdbx_description
1 polymer ?
#
loop_
_entity_poly.entity_id
_entity_poly.type
_entity_poly.pdbx_seq_one_letter_code
_entity_poly.pdbx_strand_id
1 'polypeptide(L)'
;MSLLLAAAMLSAPLAQDAPAAADSPAEEIVVQARMTGMKVRLKYDWKRRVRACSVSKSSGDADFDRTACETTVACARTGLRGVEPIRACVRPQLVAYARAQIAQKEQE
;
A
#
# COMPACT_ATOMS: atom_id res chain seq x y z
N MET A 1 38.91 57.34 11.96
CA MET A 1 38.91 55.92 12.39
C MET A 1 37.47 55.53 12.68
N SER A 2 36.82 54.89 11.72
CA SER A 2 35.47 54.32 11.90
C SER A 2 35.56 52.84 11.55
N LEU A 3 35.45 51.97 12.56
CA LEU A 3 35.25 50.53 12.37
C LEU A 3 33.74 50.26 12.35
N LEU A 4 33.23 49.79 11.22
CA LEU A 4 31.87 49.31 11.07
C LEU A 4 31.80 47.81 11.38
N LEU A 5 30.91 47.47 12.32
CA LEU A 5 30.43 46.14 12.65
C LEU A 5 29.90 45.40 11.41
N ALA A 6 30.29 44.13 11.25
CA ALA A 6 29.57 43.17 10.40
C ALA A 6 28.98 42.08 11.30
N ALA A 7 27.68 42.18 11.58
CA ALA A 7 26.90 41.15 12.25
C ALA A 7 26.50 40.08 11.23
N ALA A 8 27.10 38.90 11.32
CA ALA A 8 26.70 37.74 10.53
C ALA A 8 25.45 37.10 11.17
N MET A 9 24.30 37.23 10.52
CA MET A 9 23.10 36.47 10.89
C MET A 9 23.25 35.03 10.40
N LEU A 10 23.38 34.09 11.33
CA LEU A 10 23.26 32.66 11.06
C LEU A 10 21.76 32.32 10.97
N SER A 11 21.28 32.05 9.75
CA SER A 11 19.98 31.41 9.53
C SER A 11 20.13 29.91 9.75
N ALA A 12 19.64 29.40 10.88
CA ALA A 12 19.51 27.96 11.10
C ALA A 12 18.29 27.43 10.32
N PRO A 13 18.40 26.29 9.61
CA PRO A 13 17.23 25.65 9.03
C PRO A 13 16.45 24.97 10.17
N LEU A 14 15.15 25.24 10.24
CA LEU A 14 14.22 24.46 11.04
C LEU A 14 14.14 23.06 10.43
N ALA A 15 14.73 22.07 11.10
CA ALA A 15 14.43 20.67 10.86
C ALA A 15 12.94 20.46 11.17
N GLN A 16 12.11 20.44 10.12
CA GLN A 16 10.76 19.92 10.20
C GLN A 16 10.88 18.40 10.34
N ASP A 17 10.91 17.92 11.58
CA ASP A 17 10.47 16.57 11.91
C ASP A 17 9.00 16.48 11.49
N ALA A 18 8.76 16.04 10.25
CA ALA A 18 7.44 15.66 9.82
C ALA A 18 6.99 14.51 10.74
N PRO A 19 5.81 14.59 11.37
CA PRO A 19 5.36 13.50 12.23
C PRO A 19 5.25 12.25 11.36
N ALA A 20 6.03 11.22 11.70
CA ALA A 20 5.78 9.88 11.22
C ALA A 20 4.35 9.54 11.66
N ALA A 21 3.42 9.51 10.70
CA ALA A 21 2.03 9.13 10.94
C ALA A 21 2.04 7.76 11.63
N ALA A 22 1.80 7.75 12.94
CA ALA A 22 1.55 6.52 13.66
C ALA A 22 0.17 6.05 13.18
N ASP A 23 0.14 4.99 12.38
CA ASP A 23 -1.09 4.35 11.87
C ASP A 23 -2.10 4.26 13.02
N SER A 24 -3.27 4.92 12.90
CA SER A 24 -4.25 4.89 14.00
C SER A 24 -4.89 3.49 14.10
N PRO A 25 -5.33 3.06 15.30
CA PRO A 25 -6.02 1.78 15.45
C PRO A 25 -7.25 1.63 14.54
N ALA A 26 -7.92 2.74 14.22
CA ALA A 26 -9.07 2.76 13.32
C ALA A 26 -8.69 2.41 11.89
N GLU A 27 -7.57 2.93 11.40
CA GLU A 27 -7.07 2.64 10.05
C GLU A 27 -6.70 1.17 9.89
N GLU A 28 -5.97 0.61 10.85
CA GLU A 28 -5.60 -0.80 10.83
C GLU A 28 -6.84 -1.71 10.80
N ILE A 29 -7.89 -1.36 11.55
CA ILE A 29 -9.18 -2.08 11.52
C ILE A 29 -9.81 -2.01 10.12
N VAL A 30 -9.82 -0.85 9.46
CA VAL A 30 -10.38 -0.68 8.11
C VAL A 30 -9.60 -1.48 7.08
N VAL A 31 -8.27 -1.43 7.12
CA VAL A 31 -7.39 -2.21 6.23
C VAL A 31 -7.67 -3.71 6.42
N GLN A 32 -7.67 -4.18 7.66
CA GLN A 32 -7.95 -5.58 7.99
C GLN A 32 -9.35 -6.02 7.54
N ALA A 33 -10.37 -5.18 7.71
CA ALA A 33 -11.74 -5.46 7.28
C ALA A 33 -11.86 -5.62 5.76
N ARG A 34 -11.26 -4.71 4.97
CA ARG A 34 -11.24 -4.80 3.50
C ARG A 34 -10.56 -6.09 3.03
N MET A 35 -9.44 -6.45 3.66
CA MET A 35 -8.68 -7.65 3.29
C MET A 35 -9.42 -8.95 3.63
N THR A 36 -10.00 -9.07 4.83
CA THR A 36 -10.70 -10.28 5.27
C THR A 36 -12.04 -10.47 4.54
N GLY A 37 -12.65 -9.38 4.08
CA GLY A 37 -13.86 -9.40 3.27
C GLY A 37 -13.64 -9.94 1.85
N MET A 38 -12.44 -9.85 1.30
CA MET A 38 -12.19 -10.04 -0.14
C MET A 38 -11.80 -11.48 -0.51
N LYS A 39 -12.24 -11.95 -1.70
CA LYS A 39 -11.85 -13.25 -2.26
C LYS A 39 -11.43 -13.15 -3.72
N VAL A 40 -10.13 -13.26 -3.98
CA VAL A 40 -9.54 -13.30 -5.33
C VAL A 40 -9.39 -14.75 -5.82
N ARG A 41 -9.68 -14.99 -7.10
CA ARG A 41 -9.49 -16.27 -7.77
C ARG A 41 -8.65 -16.10 -9.02
N LEU A 42 -7.67 -17.00 -9.20
CA LEU A 42 -6.89 -17.09 -10.43
C LEU A 42 -7.35 -18.30 -11.25
N LYS A 43 -7.50 -18.10 -12.56
CA LYS A 43 -7.66 -19.20 -13.53
C LYS A 43 -6.32 -19.44 -14.22
N TYR A 44 -5.94 -20.70 -14.34
CA TYR A 44 -4.69 -21.13 -14.96
C TYR A 44 -4.96 -21.91 -16.26
N ASP A 45 -4.06 -21.84 -17.23
CA ASP A 45 -4.04 -22.77 -18.36
C ASP A 45 -3.38 -24.11 -17.99
N TRP A 46 -3.37 -25.06 -18.93
CA TRP A 46 -2.74 -26.36 -18.78
C TRP A 46 -1.22 -26.30 -18.56
N LYS A 47 -0.57 -25.18 -18.92
CA LYS A 47 0.85 -24.90 -18.64
C LYS A 47 1.07 -24.18 -17.30
N ARG A 48 0.03 -24.08 -16.44
CA ARG A 48 0.05 -23.34 -15.17
C ARG A 48 0.37 -21.85 -15.30
N ARG A 49 0.05 -21.24 -16.44
CA ARG A 49 0.15 -19.78 -16.63
C ARG A 49 -1.17 -19.13 -16.25
N VAL A 50 -1.10 -17.97 -15.59
CA VAL A 50 -2.30 -17.21 -15.21
C VAL A 50 -3.01 -16.70 -16.47
N ARG A 51 -4.27 -17.08 -16.65
CA ARG A 51 -5.13 -16.68 -17.78
C ARG A 51 -6.11 -15.58 -17.41
N ALA A 52 -6.62 -15.61 -16.19
CA ALA A 52 -7.56 -14.60 -15.71
C ALA A 52 -7.47 -14.46 -14.20
N CYS A 53 -7.85 -13.28 -13.72
CA CYS A 53 -8.13 -12.99 -12.32
C CYS A 53 -9.59 -12.56 -12.18
N SER A 54 -10.24 -12.95 -11.09
CA SER A 54 -11.60 -12.51 -10.77
C SER A 54 -11.76 -12.31 -9.27
N VAL A 55 -12.49 -11.28 -8.88
CA VAL A 55 -12.89 -11.04 -7.48
C VAL A 55 -14.25 -11.67 -7.25
N SER A 56 -14.30 -12.73 -6.44
CA SER A 56 -15.52 -13.48 -6.11
C SER A 56 -16.25 -12.94 -4.87
N LYS A 57 -15.57 -12.11 -4.07
CA LYS A 57 -16.17 -11.30 -3.00
C LYS A 57 -15.39 -9.99 -2.95
N SER A 58 -16.08 -8.87 -3.18
CA SER A 58 -15.52 -7.53 -3.27
C SER A 58 -15.17 -6.97 -1.89
N SER A 59 -14.18 -6.07 -1.84
CA SER A 59 -13.88 -5.23 -0.67
C SER A 59 -14.84 -4.05 -0.50
N GLY A 60 -15.65 -3.75 -1.52
CA GLY A 60 -16.47 -2.53 -1.62
C GLY A 60 -15.74 -1.34 -2.27
N ASP A 61 -14.48 -1.51 -2.68
CA ASP A 61 -13.67 -0.51 -3.37
C ASP A 61 -13.12 -1.11 -4.67
N ALA A 62 -13.52 -0.55 -5.82
CA ALA A 62 -13.20 -1.09 -7.14
C ALA A 62 -11.69 -1.02 -7.47
N ASP A 63 -11.01 0.03 -7.00
CA ASP A 63 -9.59 0.22 -7.26
C ASP A 63 -8.75 -0.71 -6.37
N PHE A 64 -9.18 -0.93 -5.12
CA PHE A 64 -8.59 -1.93 -4.24
C PHE A 64 -8.78 -3.35 -4.80
N ASP A 65 -9.97 -3.68 -5.28
CA ASP A 65 -10.28 -4.97 -5.91
C ASP A 65 -9.43 -5.24 -7.17
N ARG A 66 -9.26 -4.21 -8.02
CA ARG A 66 -8.37 -4.27 -9.19
C ARG A 66 -6.93 -4.50 -8.77
N THR A 67 -6.43 -3.69 -7.83
CA THR A 67 -5.06 -3.80 -7.30
C THR A 67 -4.79 -5.17 -6.70
N ALA A 68 -5.76 -5.72 -5.97
CA ALA A 68 -5.69 -7.08 -5.43
C ALA A 68 -5.57 -8.14 -6.50
N CYS A 69 -6.32 -8.01 -7.59
CA CYS A 69 -6.20 -8.91 -8.72
C CYS A 69 -4.82 -8.81 -9.38
N GLU A 70 -4.36 -7.61 -9.72
CA GLU A 70 -3.07 -7.37 -10.36
C GLU A 70 -1.89 -7.88 -9.52
N THR A 71 -1.92 -7.58 -8.22
CA THR A 71 -0.91 -8.04 -7.26
C THR A 71 -0.90 -9.57 -7.16
N THR A 72 -2.07 -10.20 -7.09
CA THR A 72 -2.18 -11.67 -7.04
C THR A 72 -1.64 -12.31 -8.33
N VAL A 73 -1.92 -11.72 -9.49
CA VAL A 73 -1.37 -12.16 -10.78
C VAL A 73 0.15 -12.02 -10.81
N ALA A 74 0.69 -10.87 -10.36
CA ALA A 74 2.13 -10.62 -10.30
C ALA A 74 2.84 -11.65 -9.40
N CYS A 75 2.33 -11.87 -8.19
CA CYS A 75 2.83 -12.87 -7.25
C CYS A 75 2.75 -14.30 -7.81
N ALA A 76 1.68 -14.66 -8.53
CA ALA A 76 1.59 -15.99 -9.13
C ALA A 76 2.55 -16.20 -10.32
N ARG A 77 2.94 -15.11 -11.01
CA ARG A 77 3.88 -15.13 -12.14
C ARG A 77 5.34 -15.31 -11.72
N THR A 78 5.69 -15.06 -10.45
CA THR A 78 7.05 -15.34 -9.93
C THR A 78 7.33 -16.83 -9.73
N GLY A 79 6.34 -17.70 -9.99
CA GLY A 79 6.46 -19.15 -9.85
C GLY A 79 5.96 -19.69 -8.52
N LEU A 80 5.48 -18.83 -7.61
CA LEU A 80 4.84 -19.25 -6.36
C LEU A 80 3.65 -20.17 -6.63
N ARG A 81 3.53 -21.22 -5.81
CA ARG A 81 2.47 -22.23 -5.87
C ARG A 81 1.84 -22.41 -4.50
N GLY A 82 0.54 -22.70 -4.48
CA GLY A 82 -0.23 -22.81 -3.25
C GLY A 82 -0.77 -21.46 -2.78
N VAL A 83 -1.78 -21.51 -1.92
CA VAL A 83 -2.50 -20.32 -1.45
C VAL A 83 -1.63 -19.49 -0.51
N GLU A 84 -0.94 -20.15 0.42
CA GLU A 84 -0.17 -19.50 1.48
C GLU A 84 1.03 -18.71 0.92
N PRO A 85 1.88 -19.25 0.02
CA PRO A 85 2.98 -18.48 -0.55
C PRO A 85 2.51 -17.28 -1.37
N ILE A 86 1.42 -17.45 -2.14
CA ILE A 86 0.82 -16.34 -2.89
C ILE A 86 0.27 -15.29 -1.91
N ARG A 87 -0.43 -15.70 -0.85
CA ARG A 87 -0.97 -14.78 0.19
C ARG A 87 0.14 -14.01 0.88
N ALA A 88 1.26 -14.64 1.20
CA ALA A 88 2.41 -14.00 1.82
C ALA A 88 3.04 -12.93 0.92
N CYS A 89 3.05 -13.15 -0.40
CA CYS A 89 3.48 -12.14 -1.38
C CYS A 89 2.48 -10.98 -1.52
N VAL A 90 1.18 -11.27 -1.56
CA VAL A 90 0.12 -10.27 -1.82
C VAL A 90 -0.13 -9.36 -0.63
N ARG A 91 -0.18 -9.92 0.59
CA ARG A 91 -0.63 -9.21 1.79
C ARG A 91 0.11 -7.89 2.06
N PRO A 92 1.45 -7.84 2.11
CA PRO A 92 2.16 -6.59 2.43
C PRO A 92 1.91 -5.49 1.38
N GLN A 93 1.78 -5.86 0.11
CA GLN A 93 1.53 -4.91 -0.99
C GLN A 93 0.13 -4.26 -0.86
N LEU A 94 -0.88 -5.05 -0.51
CA LEU A 94 -2.24 -4.53 -0.31
C LEU A 94 -2.40 -3.70 0.96
N VAL A 95 -1.68 -4.03 2.03
CA VAL A 95 -1.63 -3.19 3.24
C VAL A 95 -1.03 -1.83 2.89
N ALA A 96 0.10 -1.81 2.19
CA ALA A 96 0.74 -0.57 1.76
C ALA A 96 -0.18 0.28 0.86
N TYR A 97 -0.84 -0.36 -0.11
CA TYR A 97 -1.81 0.33 -0.97
C TYR A 97 -2.98 0.91 -0.17
N ALA A 98 -3.57 0.13 0.75
CA ALA A 98 -4.71 0.59 1.54
C ALA A 98 -4.36 1.81 2.40
N ARG A 99 -3.18 1.82 3.01
CA ARG A 99 -2.68 2.95 3.81
C ARG A 99 -2.44 4.19 2.96
N ALA A 100 -1.85 4.04 1.78
CA ALA A 100 -1.66 5.15 0.84
C ALA A 100 -3.01 5.80 0.44
N GLN A 101 -4.04 4.98 0.20
CA GLN A 101 -5.38 5.49 -0.13
C GLN A 101 -6.04 6.22 1.05
N ILE A 102 -5.79 5.81 2.29
CA ILE A 102 -6.29 6.51 3.48
C ILE A 102 -5.63 7.88 3.61
N ALA A 103 -4.30 7.92 3.55
CA ALA A 103 -3.52 9.14 3.68
C ALA A 103 -3.87 10.19 2.60
N GLN A 104 -4.25 9.75 1.39
CA GLN A 104 -4.74 10.64 0.34
C GLN A 104 -6.12 11.23 0.66
N LYS A 105 -7.05 10.43 1.17
CA LYS A 105 -8.41 10.89 1.51
C LYS A 105 -8.45 11.87 2.67
N GLU A 106 -7.47 11.83 3.57
CA GLU A 106 -7.37 12.80 4.67
C GLU A 106 -6.90 14.18 4.22
N GLN A 107 -6.39 14.30 2.98
CA GLN A 107 -5.91 15.56 2.40
C GLN A 107 -6.96 16.23 1.50
N GLU A 108 -8.11 15.58 1.27
CA GLU A 108 -9.24 16.07 0.49
C GLU A 108 -10.32 16.71 1.39
#